data_AF-A0A938QR60-F1
#
_entry.id   AF-A0A938QR60-F1
#
_cell.length_a   1.000
_cell.length_b   1.000
_cell.length_c   1.000
_cell.angle_alpha   90.00
_cell.angle_beta   90.00
_cell.angle_gamma   90.00
#
_symmetry.space_group_name_H-M   'P 1'
#
loop_
_entity.id
_entity.type
_entity.pdbx_description
1 polymer ?
#
loop_
_entity_poly.entity_id
_entity_poly.type
_entity_poly.pdbx_seq_one_letter_code
_entity_poly.pdbx_strand_id
1 'polypeptide(L)'
;MAVIVILLSLFSLVFAPTLAGKAMGLKGGLGKGALVGLVSLGLMQVIGMLGRYVGPLGDFVALLGGIAAWFQVVKVVHGTDTANTVVFMFWHLFFLVLSSSLLALLFGAASVGWFFG
;
A
#
# COMPACT_ATOMS: atom_id res chain seq x y z
N MET A 1 -23.74 1.33 -0.10
CA MET A 1 -22.68 2.22 -0.61
C MET A 1 -21.35 1.98 0.09
N ALA A 2 -21.27 1.99 1.43
CA ALA A 2 -20.02 1.76 2.18
C ALA A 2 -19.28 0.45 1.79
N VAL A 3 -20.00 -0.67 1.63
CA VAL A 3 -19.38 -1.96 1.25
C VAL A 3 -18.75 -1.93 -0.15
N ILE A 4 -19.42 -1.30 -1.13
CA ILE A 4 -18.91 -1.19 -2.51
C ILE A 4 -17.63 -0.33 -2.53
N VAL A 5 -17.62 0.74 -1.75
CA VAL A 5 -16.47 1.63 -1.61
C VAL A 5 -15.28 0.91 -0.95
N ILE A 6 -15.50 0.17 0.14
CA ILE A 6 -14.45 -0.63 0.79
C ILE A 6 -13.88 -1.65 -0.19
N LEU A 7 -14.72 -2.34 -0.96
CA LEU A 7 -14.27 -3.31 -1.96
C LEU A 7 -13.45 -2.65 -3.07
N LEU A 8 -13.84 -1.46 -3.55
CA LEU A 8 -13.11 -0.73 -4.59
C LEU A 8 -11.75 -0.19 -4.09
N SER A 9 -11.69 0.25 -2.85
CA SER A 9 -10.45 0.69 -2.22
C SER A 9 -9.51 -0.48 -1.89
N LEU A 10 -10.04 -1.63 -1.45
CA LEU A 10 -9.26 -2.88 -1.33
C LEU A 10 -8.76 -3.37 -2.68
N PHE A 11 -9.56 -3.20 -3.74
CA PHE A 11 -9.14 -3.49 -5.11
C PHE A 11 -7.97 -2.58 -5.51
N SER A 12 -8.03 -1.29 -5.19
CA SER A 12 -6.94 -0.33 -5.42
C SER A 12 -5.63 -0.76 -4.75
N LEU A 13 -5.68 -1.29 -3.52
CA LEU A 13 -4.51 -1.79 -2.78
C LEU A 13 -3.85 -3.03 -3.40
N VAL A 14 -4.61 -3.83 -4.15
CA VAL A 14 -4.11 -5.00 -4.87
C VAL A 14 -3.68 -4.64 -6.30
N PHE A 15 -4.37 -3.70 -6.91
CA PHE A 15 -4.16 -3.32 -8.30
C PHE A 15 -2.98 -2.35 -8.46
N ALA A 16 -2.79 -1.41 -7.52
CA ALA A 16 -1.67 -0.47 -7.52
C ALA A 16 -0.28 -1.15 -7.55
N PRO A 17 0.04 -2.17 -6.72
CA PRO A 17 1.32 -2.86 -6.80
C PRO A 17 1.47 -3.67 -8.11
N THR A 18 0.36 -4.16 -8.67
CA THR A 18 0.37 -4.85 -9.97
C THR A 18 0.71 -3.89 -11.11
N LEU A 19 0.14 -2.67 -11.10
CA LEU A 19 0.45 -1.62 -12.06
C LEU A 19 1.91 -1.13 -11.91
N ALA A 20 2.38 -0.95 -10.67
CA ALA A 20 3.77 -0.60 -10.39
C ALA A 20 4.75 -1.66 -10.93
N GLY A 21 4.45 -2.95 -10.71
CA GLY A 21 5.25 -4.06 -11.24
C GLY A 21 5.30 -4.07 -12.77
N LYS A 22 4.17 -3.80 -13.43
CA LYS A 22 4.10 -3.68 -14.90
C LYS A 22 4.86 -2.47 -15.43
N ALA A 23 4.72 -1.31 -14.80
CA ALA A 23 5.43 -0.08 -15.19
C ALA A 23 6.95 -0.25 -15.13
N MET A 24 7.43 -1.10 -14.22
CA MET A 24 8.85 -1.44 -14.07
C MET A 24 9.32 -2.66 -14.86
N GLY A 25 8.44 -3.33 -15.61
CA GLY A 25 8.78 -4.57 -16.34
C GLY A 25 9.18 -5.74 -15.43
N LEU A 26 8.76 -5.73 -14.16
CA LEU A 26 9.12 -6.78 -13.21
C LEU A 26 8.37 -8.08 -13.51
N LYS A 27 9.06 -9.22 -13.34
CA LYS A 27 8.45 -10.54 -13.47
C LYS A 27 7.51 -10.81 -12.30
N GLY A 28 6.23 -10.58 -12.54
CA GLY A 28 5.17 -10.79 -11.55
C GLY A 28 3.82 -10.33 -12.07
N GLY A 29 2.86 -11.25 -12.17
CA GLY A 29 1.48 -10.92 -12.49
C GLY A 29 0.71 -10.39 -11.28
N LEU A 30 -0.62 -10.40 -11.40
CA LEU A 30 -1.56 -9.96 -10.36
C LEU A 30 -1.33 -10.69 -9.02
N GLY A 31 -0.86 -11.94 -9.04
CA GLY A 31 -0.55 -12.70 -7.82
C GLY A 31 0.58 -12.11 -6.97
N LYS A 32 1.68 -11.63 -7.58
CA LYS A 32 2.77 -10.98 -6.81
C LYS A 32 2.35 -9.60 -6.32
N GLY A 33 1.62 -8.84 -7.14
CA GLY A 33 1.07 -7.55 -6.73
C GLY A 33 0.09 -7.68 -5.55
N ALA A 34 -0.82 -8.65 -5.61
CA ALA A 34 -1.74 -8.96 -4.51
C ALA A 34 -0.99 -9.37 -3.24
N LEU A 35 0.09 -10.14 -3.36
CA LEU A 35 0.90 -10.55 -2.23
C LEU A 35 1.61 -9.34 -1.59
N VAL A 36 2.15 -8.41 -2.40
CA VAL A 36 2.68 -7.15 -1.88
C VAL A 36 1.60 -6.36 -1.14
N GLY A 37 0.42 -6.18 -1.75
CA GLY A 37 -0.68 -5.41 -1.16
C GLY A 37 -1.16 -6.00 0.17
N LEU A 38 -1.49 -7.30 0.20
CA LEU A 38 -2.02 -7.98 1.38
C LEU A 38 -1.00 -8.07 2.51
N VAL A 39 0.25 -8.43 2.20
CA VAL A 39 1.30 -8.54 3.23
C VAL A 39 1.64 -7.16 3.78
N SER A 40 1.71 -6.12 2.93
CA SER A 40 1.96 -4.75 3.41
C SER A 40 0.83 -4.27 4.31
N LEU A 41 -0.44 -4.56 3.98
CA LEU A 41 -1.59 -4.21 4.83
C LEU A 41 -1.57 -4.95 6.17
N GLY A 42 -1.30 -6.26 6.16
CA GLY A 42 -1.18 -7.04 7.39
C GLY A 42 -0.07 -6.51 8.31
N LEU A 43 1.10 -6.21 7.74
CA LEU A 43 2.22 -5.65 8.50
C LEU A 43 1.91 -4.25 9.04
N MET A 44 1.26 -3.38 8.26
CA MET A 44 0.86 -2.05 8.73
C MET A 44 -0.11 -2.12 9.92
N GLN A 45 -1.06 -3.06 9.92
CA GLN A 45 -1.95 -3.29 11.06
C GLN A 45 -1.18 -3.74 12.31
N VAL A 46 -0.28 -4.70 12.17
CA VAL A 46 0.56 -5.18 13.29
C VAL A 46 1.40 -4.04 13.85
N ILE A 47 2.04 -3.26 12.98
CA ILE A 47 2.88 -2.12 13.37
C ILE A 47 2.05 -1.03 14.04
N GLY A 48 0.86 -0.71 13.53
CA GLY A 48 -0.05 0.24 14.16
C GLY A 48 -0.53 -0.22 15.53
N MET A 49 -0.84 -1.51 15.71
CA MET A 49 -1.17 -2.08 17.01
C MET A 49 0.01 -1.97 18.00
N LEU A 50 1.22 -2.29 17.55
CA LEU A 50 2.43 -2.18 18.37
C LEU A 50 2.76 -0.72 18.74
N GLY A 51 2.57 0.21 17.81
CA GLY A 51 2.79 1.64 18.02
C GLY A 51 2.00 2.20 19.21
N ARG A 52 0.77 1.71 19.44
CA ARG A 52 -0.07 2.11 20.58
C ARG A 52 0.57 1.83 21.94
N TYR A 53 1.50 0.88 22.03
CA TYR A 53 2.17 0.52 23.27
C TYR A 53 3.48 1.29 23.52
N VAL A 54 3.94 2.10 22.56
CA VAL A 54 5.24 2.81 22.61
C VAL A 54 5.08 4.26 23.17
N GLY A 55 3.88 4.63 23.59
CA GLY A 55 3.60 5.95 24.18
C GLY A 55 3.60 7.08 23.13
N PRO A 56 4.01 8.32 23.47
CA PRO A 56 3.88 9.49 22.59
C PRO A 56 4.65 9.42 21.26
N LEU A 57 5.64 8.52 21.17
CA LEU A 57 6.41 8.28 19.95
C LEU A 57 5.85 7.12 19.11
N GLY A 58 4.74 6.52 19.55
CA GLY A 58 4.10 5.38 18.91
C GLY A 58 3.77 5.59 17.44
N ASP A 59 3.20 6.74 17.10
CA ASP A 59 2.81 7.08 15.73
C ASP A 59 4.04 7.25 14.83
N PHE A 60 5.12 7.84 15.35
CA PHE A 60 6.36 8.01 14.62
C PHE A 60 7.06 6.66 14.38
N VAL A 61 7.09 5.79 15.39
CA VAL A 61 7.60 4.41 15.25
C VAL A 61 6.74 3.61 14.29
N ALA A 62 5.41 3.76 14.32
CA ALA A 62 4.51 3.08 13.41
C ALA A 62 4.73 3.51 11.96
N LEU A 63 4.94 4.81 11.72
CA LEU A 63 5.29 5.34 10.41
C LEU A 63 6.60 4.74 9.87
N LEU A 64 7.68 4.82 10.65
CA LEU A 64 8.99 4.30 10.25
C LEU A 64 8.98 2.80 10.05
N GLY A 65 8.34 2.06 10.96
CA GLY A 65 8.14 0.62 10.86
C GLY A 65 7.34 0.26 9.60
N GLY A 66 6.29 1.02 9.29
CA GLY A 66 5.46 0.82 8.11
C GLY A 66 6.25 0.98 6.81
N ILE A 67 7.06 2.04 6.71
CA ILE A 67 7.93 2.27 5.55
C ILE A 67 8.97 1.15 5.41
N ALA A 68 9.61 0.76 6.52
CA ALA A 68 10.61 -0.30 6.51
C ALA A 68 10.01 -1.66 6.10
N ALA A 69 8.86 -2.01 6.66
CA ALA A 69 8.13 -3.23 6.31
C ALA A 69 7.71 -3.23 4.84
N TRP A 70 7.17 -2.12 4.35
CA TRP A 70 6.77 -1.98 2.95
C TRP A 70 7.95 -2.19 1.99
N PHE A 71 9.09 -1.57 2.28
CA PHE A 71 10.33 -1.77 1.53
C PHE A 71 10.75 -3.25 1.49
N GLN A 72 10.74 -3.93 2.65
CA GLN A 72 11.13 -5.33 2.74
C GLN A 72 10.16 -6.25 1.96
N VAL A 73 8.86 -6.01 2.04
CA VAL A 73 7.86 -6.79 1.30
C VAL A 73 8.12 -6.70 -0.19
N VAL A 74 8.27 -5.49 -0.74
CA VAL A 74 8.52 -5.32 -2.17
C VAL A 74 9.80 -6.04 -2.59
N LYS A 75 10.88 -5.85 -1.83
CA LYS A 75 12.18 -6.47 -2.11
C LYS A 75 12.10 -8.00 -2.13
N VAL A 76 11.44 -8.60 -1.14
CA VAL A 76 11.32 -10.06 -1.02
C VAL A 76 10.41 -10.65 -2.11
N VAL A 77 9.27 -10.01 -2.40
CA VAL A 77 8.27 -10.55 -3.34
C VAL A 77 8.72 -10.44 -4.79
N HIS A 78 9.32 -9.31 -5.15
CA HIS A 78 9.77 -9.06 -6.52
C HIS A 78 11.24 -9.41 -6.75
N GLY A 79 12.03 -9.65 -5.70
CA GLY A 79 13.44 -10.00 -5.82
C GLY A 79 14.27 -8.86 -6.42
N THR A 80 13.93 -7.61 -6.09
CA THR A 80 14.52 -6.41 -6.69
C THR A 80 15.71 -5.89 -5.89
N ASP A 81 16.63 -5.20 -6.57
CA ASP A 81 17.67 -4.42 -5.89
C ASP A 81 17.09 -3.24 -5.12
N THR A 82 17.88 -2.65 -4.20
CA THR A 82 17.45 -1.53 -3.36
C THR A 82 16.92 -0.35 -4.19
N ALA A 83 17.63 0.04 -5.26
CA ALA A 83 17.20 1.14 -6.14
C ALA A 83 15.85 0.85 -6.82
N ASN A 84 15.69 -0.34 -7.39
CA ASN A 84 14.45 -0.76 -8.02
C ASN A 84 13.30 -0.87 -7.02
N THR A 85 13.59 -1.26 -5.78
CA THR A 85 12.59 -1.33 -4.70
C THR A 85 12.06 0.07 -4.36
N VAL A 86 12.93 1.09 -4.30
CA VAL A 86 12.51 2.48 -4.05
C VAL A 86 11.66 3.02 -5.21
N VAL A 87 12.07 2.77 -6.46
CA VAL A 87 11.31 3.18 -7.65
C VAL A 87 9.94 2.48 -7.68
N PHE A 88 9.88 1.21 -7.29
CA PHE A 88 8.61 0.49 -7.17
C PHE A 88 7.71 1.13 -6.12
N MET A 89 8.23 1.44 -4.94
CA MET A 89 7.46 2.10 -3.88
C MET A 89 6.91 3.45 -4.35
N PHE A 90 7.69 4.22 -5.13
CA PHE A 90 7.22 5.46 -5.74
C PHE A 90 6.05 5.22 -6.72
N TRP A 91 6.20 4.28 -7.66
CA TRP A 91 5.12 3.93 -8.59
C TRP A 91 3.88 3.40 -7.89
N HIS A 92 4.07 2.58 -6.87
CA HIS A 92 3.00 2.02 -6.08
C HIS A 92 2.24 3.13 -5.34
N LEU A 93 2.95 4.07 -4.68
CA LEU A 93 2.33 5.25 -4.07
C LEU A 93 1.55 6.08 -5.10
N PHE A 94 2.16 6.33 -6.25
CA PHE A 94 1.55 7.09 -7.33
C PHE A 94 0.23 6.47 -7.80
N PHE A 95 0.22 5.16 -8.11
CA PHE A 95 -0.99 4.48 -8.55
C PHE A 95 -2.05 4.37 -7.45
N LEU A 96 -1.62 4.24 -6.21
CA LEU A 96 -2.49 4.22 -5.05
C LEU A 96 -3.19 5.59 -4.90
N VAL A 97 -2.44 6.70 -4.94
CA VAL A 97 -3.00 8.07 -4.89
C VAL A 97 -3.87 8.39 -6.11
N LEU A 98 -3.46 7.95 -7.30
CA LEU A 98 -4.26 8.11 -8.52
C LEU A 98 -5.59 7.37 -8.39
N SER A 99 -5.55 6.11 -7.95
CA SER A 99 -6.76 5.30 -7.77
C SER A 99 -7.70 5.86 -6.71
N SER A 100 -7.16 6.33 -5.57
CA SER A 100 -7.96 7.00 -4.53
C SER A 100 -8.56 8.30 -5.04
N SER A 101 -7.83 9.09 -5.83
CA SER A 101 -8.34 10.35 -6.39
C SER A 101 -9.47 10.11 -7.40
N LEU A 102 -9.33 9.09 -8.25
CA LEU A 102 -10.39 8.70 -9.19
C LEU A 102 -11.64 8.20 -8.45
N LEU A 103 -11.47 7.40 -7.40
CA LEU A 103 -12.57 6.94 -6.56
C LEU A 103 -13.27 8.10 -5.85
N ALA A 104 -12.51 9.06 -5.32
CA ALA A 104 -13.04 10.25 -4.68
C ALA A 104 -13.87 11.12 -5.64
N LEU A 105 -13.48 11.19 -6.92
CA LEU A 105 -14.23 11.90 -7.95
C LEU A 105 -15.55 11.21 -8.30
N LEU A 106 -15.56 9.87 -8.35
CA LEU A 106 -16.75 9.08 -8.73
C LEU A 106 -17.76 8.92 -7.60
N PHE A 107 -17.30 8.83 -6.35
CA PHE A 107 -18.14 8.46 -5.20
C PHE A 107 -18.08 9.45 -4.03
N GLY A 108 -17.38 10.58 -4.20
CA GLY A 108 -17.21 11.63 -3.20
C GLY A 108 -16.06 11.36 -2.21
N ALA A 109 -15.49 12.42 -1.63
CA ALA A 109 -14.28 12.35 -0.78
C ALA A 109 -14.45 11.44 0.47
N ALA A 110 -15.65 11.36 1.05
CA ALA A 110 -15.95 10.51 2.20
C ALA A 110 -15.74 9.00 1.90
N SER A 111 -15.77 8.61 0.63
CA SER A 111 -15.55 7.22 0.21
C SER A 111 -14.09 6.76 0.41
N VAL A 112 -13.14 7.69 0.45
CA VAL A 112 -11.70 7.36 0.53
C VAL A 112 -11.05 7.90 1.80
N GLY A 113 -11.83 8.54 2.68
CA GLY A 113 -11.35 9.14 3.93
C GLY A 113 -10.68 8.14 4.87
N TRP A 114 -11.17 6.89 4.92
CA TRP A 114 -10.57 5.82 5.72
C TRP A 114 -9.16 5.41 5.28
N PHE A 115 -8.78 5.78 4.05
CA PHE A 115 -7.44 5.51 3.53
C PHE A 115 -6.40 6.47 4.13
N PHE A 116 -6.84 7.66 4.53
CA PHE A 116 -6.00 8.74 5.06
C PHE A 116 -6.28 9.07 6.54
N GLY A 117 -7.21 8.34 7.19
CA GLY A 117 -7.66 8.58 8.56
C GLY A 117 -8.19 7.33 9.23
#